data_AF-A0AA38CG19-F1
#
_entry.id   AF-A0AA38CG19-F1
#
_cell.length_a   1.000
_cell.length_b   1.000
_cell.length_c   1.000
_cell.angle_alpha   90.00
_cell.angle_beta   90.00
_cell.angle_gamma   90.00
#
_symmetry.space_group_name_H-M   'P 1'
#
loop_
_entity.id
_entity.type
_entity.pdbx_description
1 polymer ?
#
loop_
_entity_poly.entity_id
_entity_poly.type
_entity_poly.pdbx_seq_one_letter_code
_entity_poly.pdbx_strand_id
1 'polypeptide(L)'
;EIHGYAIRNGFESNATVQNALIDLYAKCGSSENACHMFHTMTEKTVVSWNTVIAGYAQSGHYEESLDLFQQMHLADTKPNNVTIVTVLPVISHLLNLHQGKEIHVFILRSGFDLFIIVMNALVDMYCKCGNIRIARRVFDQMPKRDVFSWTAMIAGYGMQGKGEDAVALFSQMQVSGMQPDDV
;
A
#
# COMPACT_ATOMS: atom_id res chain seq x y z
N GLU A 1 14.79 -24.84 7.66
CA GLU A 1 14.90 -25.29 9.06
C GLU A 1 13.90 -24.66 10.02
N ILE A 2 13.63 -23.35 9.97
CA ILE A 2 12.75 -22.66 10.95
C ILE A 2 11.30 -23.18 10.95
N HIS A 3 10.69 -23.40 9.78
CA HIS A 3 9.33 -23.94 9.67
C HIS A 3 9.20 -25.35 10.27
N GLY A 4 10.17 -26.23 10.00
CA GLY A 4 10.21 -27.58 10.60
C GLY A 4 10.42 -27.55 12.12
N TYR A 5 11.16 -26.56 12.64
CA TYR A 5 11.30 -26.35 14.08
C TYR A 5 9.99 -25.86 14.73
N ALA A 6 9.25 -24.94 14.09
CA ALA A 6 7.97 -24.45 14.59
C ALA A 6 6.91 -25.56 14.68
N ILE A 7 6.85 -26.41 13.65
CA ILE A 7 6.01 -27.62 13.61
C ILE A 7 6.36 -28.57 14.77
N ARG A 8 7.65 -28.89 14.91
CA ARG A 8 8.13 -29.86 15.89
C ARG A 8 7.95 -29.43 17.35
N ASN A 9 7.82 -28.12 17.60
CA ASN A 9 7.62 -27.57 18.93
C ASN A 9 6.15 -27.18 19.22
N GLY A 10 5.19 -27.56 18.37
CA GLY A 10 3.77 -27.34 18.62
C GLY A 10 3.32 -25.88 18.49
N PHE A 11 4.09 -25.04 17.79
CA PHE A 11 3.72 -23.65 17.52
C PHE A 11 2.84 -23.50 16.28
N GLU A 12 2.36 -24.62 15.70
CA GLU A 12 1.55 -24.64 14.49
C GLU A 12 0.26 -23.82 14.61
N SER A 13 -0.31 -23.68 15.80
CA SER A 13 -1.55 -22.92 16.05
C SER A 13 -1.31 -21.46 16.48
N ASN A 14 -0.05 -21.02 16.62
CA ASN A 14 0.24 -19.67 17.07
C ASN A 14 0.23 -18.70 15.88
N ALA A 15 -0.81 -17.86 15.80
CA ALA A 15 -0.98 -16.86 14.75
C ALA A 15 0.24 -15.93 14.58
N THR A 16 0.98 -15.63 15.66
CA THR A 16 2.19 -14.80 15.60
C THR A 16 3.33 -15.52 14.88
N VAL A 17 3.53 -16.80 15.17
CA VAL A 17 4.55 -17.64 14.52
C VAL A 17 4.16 -17.89 13.06
N GLN A 18 2.88 -18.14 12.79
CA GLN A 18 2.37 -18.28 11.42
C GLN A 18 2.58 -16.99 10.61
N ASN A 19 2.26 -15.81 11.16
CA ASN A 19 2.49 -14.53 10.49
C ASN A 19 3.98 -14.28 10.20
N ALA A 20 4.88 -14.60 11.15
CA ALA A 20 6.32 -14.47 10.95
C ALA A 20 6.83 -15.41 9.85
N LEU A 21 6.29 -16.62 9.76
CA LEU A 21 6.63 -17.58 8.71
C LEU A 21 6.09 -17.15 7.34
N ILE A 22 4.85 -16.61 7.26
CA ILE A 22 4.29 -16.05 6.03
C ILE A 22 5.17 -14.89 5.54
N ASP A 23 5.56 -13.98 6.43
CA ASP A 23 6.46 -12.85 6.09
C ASP A 23 7.83 -13.35 5.59
N LEU A 24 8.40 -14.38 6.24
CA LEU A 24 9.65 -15.01 5.79
C LEU A 24 9.51 -15.62 4.39
N TYR A 25 8.46 -16.42 4.15
CA TYR A 25 8.24 -17.05 2.86
C TYR A 25 8.02 -16.03 1.75
N ALA A 26 7.23 -14.98 2.02
CA ALA A 26 7.02 -13.88 1.10
C ALA A 26 8.33 -13.18 0.73
N LYS A 27 9.17 -12.83 1.71
CA LYS A 27 10.47 -12.17 1.48
C LYS A 27 11.49 -13.06 0.78
N CYS A 28 11.37 -14.37 0.89
CA CYS A 28 12.20 -15.33 0.16
C CYS A 28 11.69 -15.61 -1.27
N GLY A 29 10.68 -14.86 -1.76
CA GLY A 29 10.11 -15.06 -3.10
C GLY A 29 9.24 -16.31 -3.21
N SER A 30 8.84 -16.89 -2.09
CA SER A 30 8.00 -18.10 -2.03
C SER A 30 6.56 -17.72 -1.66
N SER A 31 5.92 -16.93 -2.52
CA SER A 31 4.54 -16.46 -2.38
C SER A 31 3.54 -17.61 -2.23
N GLU A 32 3.73 -18.71 -2.97
CA GLU A 32 2.91 -19.93 -2.88
C GLU A 32 2.92 -20.55 -1.48
N ASN A 33 4.09 -20.68 -0.85
CA ASN A 33 4.20 -21.24 0.50
C ASN A 33 3.61 -20.30 1.55
N ALA A 34 3.80 -18.99 1.40
CA ALA A 34 3.17 -17.98 2.24
C ALA A 34 1.63 -18.09 2.15
N CYS A 35 1.10 -18.29 0.95
CA CYS A 35 -0.32 -18.45 0.69
C CYS A 35 -0.88 -19.76 1.26
N HIS A 36 -0.19 -20.87 1.04
CA HIS A 36 -0.58 -22.16 1.60
C HIS A 36 -0.67 -22.07 3.13
N MET A 37 0.36 -21.51 3.78
CA MET A 37 0.33 -21.27 5.22
C MET A 37 -0.84 -20.39 5.65
N PHE A 38 -1.07 -19.27 4.96
CA PHE A 38 -2.20 -18.39 5.23
C PHE A 38 -3.54 -19.13 5.17
N HIS A 39 -3.76 -19.96 4.14
CA HIS A 39 -4.99 -20.74 4.01
C HIS A 39 -5.16 -21.76 5.13
N THR A 40 -4.07 -22.38 5.60
CA THR A 40 -4.09 -23.31 6.74
C THR A 40 -4.32 -22.66 8.11
N MET A 41 -4.26 -21.33 8.23
CA MET A 41 -4.54 -20.64 9.50
C MET A 41 -6.01 -20.81 9.89
N THR A 42 -6.24 -21.30 11.12
CA THR A 42 -7.58 -21.44 11.71
C THR A 42 -8.21 -20.08 12.01
N GLU A 43 -7.41 -19.13 12.49
CA GLU A 43 -7.85 -17.76 12.76
C GLU A 43 -6.99 -16.78 11.97
N LYS A 44 -7.64 -15.98 11.11
CA LYS A 44 -6.99 -14.95 10.30
C LYS A 44 -7.26 -13.59 10.95
N THR A 45 -6.20 -12.82 11.14
CA THR A 45 -6.23 -11.47 11.71
C THR A 45 -5.95 -10.43 10.63
N VAL A 46 -6.20 -9.15 10.91
CA VAL A 46 -5.79 -8.05 10.01
C VAL A 46 -4.28 -8.12 9.70
N VAL A 47 -3.46 -8.55 10.66
CA VAL A 47 -2.02 -8.74 10.45
C VAL A 47 -1.75 -9.85 9.44
N SER A 48 -2.38 -11.01 9.57
CA SER A 48 -2.17 -12.11 8.61
C SER A 48 -2.57 -11.73 7.19
N TRP A 49 -3.69 -11.01 7.04
CA TRP A 49 -4.13 -10.48 5.74
C TRP A 49 -3.12 -9.49 5.17
N ASN A 50 -2.68 -8.51 5.96
CA ASN A 50 -1.70 -7.52 5.51
C ASN A 50 -0.37 -8.18 5.11
N THR A 51 0.09 -9.19 5.86
CA THR A 51 1.32 -9.92 5.55
C THR A 51 1.23 -10.63 4.20
N VAL A 52 0.15 -11.37 3.95
CA VAL A 52 0.01 -12.11 2.67
C VAL A 52 -0.22 -11.16 1.49
N ILE A 53 -1.06 -10.12 1.65
CA ILE A 53 -1.29 -9.10 0.62
C ILE A 53 0.03 -8.40 0.24
N ALA A 54 0.81 -7.97 1.25
CA ALA A 54 2.10 -7.33 1.03
C ALA A 54 3.11 -8.27 0.37
N GLY A 55 3.14 -9.54 0.77
CA GLY A 55 4.04 -10.53 0.19
C GLY A 55 3.80 -10.75 -1.30
N TYR A 56 2.53 -10.85 -1.71
CA TYR A 56 2.16 -10.95 -3.12
C TYR A 56 2.48 -9.67 -3.90
N ALA A 57 2.19 -8.50 -3.32
CA ALA A 57 2.51 -7.21 -3.92
C ALA A 57 4.03 -7.04 -4.16
N GLN A 58 4.86 -7.39 -3.18
CA GLN A 58 6.32 -7.32 -3.28
C GLN A 58 6.91 -8.30 -4.30
N SER A 59 6.22 -9.43 -4.52
CA SER A 59 6.60 -10.44 -5.50
C SER A 59 6.11 -10.13 -6.92
N GLY A 60 5.41 -9.00 -7.13
CA GLY A 60 4.87 -8.61 -8.43
C GLY A 60 3.55 -9.29 -8.82
N HIS A 61 2.97 -10.09 -7.93
CA HIS A 61 1.69 -10.77 -8.12
C HIS A 61 0.53 -9.84 -7.71
N TYR A 62 0.35 -8.78 -8.50
CA TYR A 62 -0.56 -7.68 -8.16
C TYR A 62 -2.03 -8.07 -8.20
N GLU A 63 -2.45 -8.90 -9.17
CA GLU A 63 -3.84 -9.35 -9.27
C GLU A 63 -4.21 -10.23 -8.06
N GLU A 64 -3.34 -11.16 -7.70
CA GLU A 64 -3.54 -12.05 -6.55
C GLU A 64 -3.51 -11.28 -5.22
N SER A 65 -2.62 -10.28 -5.09
CA SER A 65 -2.61 -9.37 -3.93
C SER A 65 -3.96 -8.65 -3.78
N LEU A 66 -4.54 -8.22 -4.89
CA LEU A 66 -5.82 -7.53 -4.91
C LEU A 66 -7.00 -8.47 -4.63
N ASP A 67 -6.95 -9.69 -5.13
CA ASP A 67 -7.91 -10.76 -4.81
C ASP A 67 -7.90 -11.08 -3.31
N LEU A 68 -6.72 -11.16 -2.69
CA LEU A 68 -6.59 -11.35 -1.25
C LEU A 68 -7.21 -10.16 -0.47
N PHE A 69 -7.06 -8.93 -0.95
CA PHE A 69 -7.74 -7.77 -0.36
C PHE A 69 -9.27 -7.87 -0.47
N GLN A 70 -9.80 -8.34 -1.60
CA GLN A 70 -11.24 -8.58 -1.75
C GLN A 70 -11.73 -9.69 -0.81
N GLN A 71 -10.97 -10.79 -0.69
CA GLN A 71 -11.27 -11.88 0.24
C GLN A 71 -11.26 -11.42 1.70
N MET A 72 -10.37 -10.50 2.08
CA MET A 72 -10.36 -9.88 3.40
C MET A 72 -11.71 -9.19 3.71
N HIS A 73 -12.27 -8.49 2.71
CA HIS A 73 -13.57 -7.84 2.84
C HIS A 73 -14.71 -8.86 2.96
N LEU A 74 -14.68 -9.93 2.16
CA LEU A 74 -15.67 -11.02 2.21
C LEU A 74 -15.62 -11.81 3.52
N ALA A 75 -14.46 -11.84 4.18
CA ALA A 75 -14.26 -12.44 5.50
C ALA A 75 -14.63 -11.49 6.67
N ASP A 76 -15.39 -10.41 6.40
CA ASP A 76 -15.80 -9.37 7.35
C ASP A 76 -14.65 -8.75 8.17
N THR A 77 -13.42 -8.88 7.68
CA THR A 77 -12.23 -8.34 8.34
C THR A 77 -11.98 -6.92 7.83
N LYS A 78 -12.12 -5.92 8.70
CA LYS A 78 -12.00 -4.50 8.30
C LYS A 78 -10.55 -4.13 7.94
N PRO A 79 -10.29 -3.57 6.74
CA PRO A 79 -9.00 -2.98 6.39
C PRO A 79 -8.61 -1.87 7.36
N ASN A 80 -7.32 -1.79 7.71
CA ASN A 80 -6.76 -0.68 8.46
C ASN A 80 -5.87 0.20 7.57
N ASN A 81 -5.29 1.26 8.14
CA ASN A 81 -4.39 2.16 7.42
C ASN A 81 -3.19 1.43 6.78
N VAL A 82 -2.66 0.38 7.43
CA VAL A 82 -1.59 -0.45 6.86
C VAL A 82 -2.08 -1.18 5.61
N THR A 83 -3.27 -1.80 5.67
CA THR A 83 -3.89 -2.45 4.49
C THR A 83 -3.99 -1.49 3.32
N ILE A 84 -4.45 -0.25 3.56
CA ILE A 84 -4.63 0.75 2.51
C ILE A 84 -3.29 1.16 1.87
N VAL A 85 -2.26 1.39 2.68
CA VAL A 85 -0.91 1.72 2.20
C VAL A 85 -0.32 0.57 1.38
N THR A 86 -0.63 -0.68 1.72
CA THR A 86 -0.19 -1.86 0.95
C THR A 86 -0.91 -2.00 -0.39
N VAL A 87 -2.21 -1.73 -0.45
CA VAL A 87 -3.04 -2.01 -1.65
C VAL A 87 -3.00 -0.87 -2.68
N LEU A 88 -2.82 0.39 -2.26
CA LEU A 88 -2.77 1.52 -3.20
C LEU A 88 -1.67 1.38 -4.28
N PRO A 89 -0.42 0.98 -3.96
CA PRO A 89 0.60 0.70 -4.97
C PRO A 89 0.20 -0.41 -5.94
N VAL A 90 -0.45 -1.47 -5.46
CA VAL A 90 -0.96 -2.57 -6.29
C VAL A 90 -1.95 -2.04 -7.33
N ILE A 91 -2.89 -1.20 -6.89
CA ILE A 91 -3.85 -0.54 -7.77
C ILE A 91 -3.15 0.34 -8.81
N SER A 92 -2.12 1.08 -8.40
CA SER A 92 -1.30 1.90 -9.30
C SER A 92 -0.65 1.06 -10.39
N HIS A 93 -0.09 -0.10 -10.04
CA HIS A 93 0.54 -1.03 -10.98
C HIS A 93 -0.46 -1.62 -11.98
N LEU A 94 -1.67 -1.94 -11.52
CA LEU A 94 -2.75 -2.44 -12.36
C LEU A 94 -3.49 -1.33 -13.14
N LEU A 95 -3.13 -0.06 -12.92
CA LEU A 95 -3.81 1.12 -13.48
C LEU A 95 -5.33 1.11 -13.20
N ASN A 96 -5.76 0.50 -12.09
CA ASN A 96 -7.18 0.29 -11.78
C ASN A 96 -7.78 1.52 -11.07
N LEU A 97 -7.97 2.60 -11.83
CA LEU A 97 -8.49 3.86 -11.32
C LEU A 97 -9.89 3.73 -10.67
N HIS A 98 -10.71 2.77 -11.12
CA HIS A 98 -12.02 2.53 -10.55
C HIS A 98 -11.90 2.14 -9.07
N GLN A 99 -11.13 1.10 -8.79
CA GLN A 99 -10.90 0.63 -7.44
C GLN A 99 -10.14 1.65 -6.59
N GLY A 100 -9.21 2.40 -7.19
CA GLY A 100 -8.55 3.52 -6.52
C GLY A 100 -9.53 4.57 -5.99
N LYS A 101 -10.62 4.85 -6.72
CA LYS A 101 -11.69 5.75 -6.26
C LYS A 101 -12.54 5.14 -5.15
N GLU A 102 -12.84 3.85 -5.21
CA GLU A 102 -13.56 3.14 -4.14
C GLU A 102 -12.76 3.20 -2.83
N ILE A 103 -11.46 2.92 -2.89
CA ILE A 103 -10.56 3.03 -1.74
C ILE A 103 -10.47 4.48 -1.24
N HIS A 104 -10.42 5.48 -2.13
CA HIS A 104 -10.44 6.88 -1.71
C HIS A 104 -11.70 7.21 -0.90
N VAL A 105 -12.88 6.79 -1.35
CA VAL A 105 -14.12 6.97 -0.58
C VAL A 105 -14.04 6.27 0.77
N PHE A 106 -13.49 5.05 0.81
CA PHE A 106 -13.28 4.32 2.07
C PHE A 106 -12.33 5.05 3.03
N ILE A 107 -11.24 5.63 2.53
CA ILE A 107 -10.28 6.43 3.31
C ILE A 107 -10.99 7.58 4.02
N LEU A 108 -11.78 8.36 3.28
CA LEU A 108 -12.53 9.50 3.81
C LEU A 108 -13.58 9.06 4.86
N ARG A 109 -14.28 7.96 4.61
CA ARG A 109 -15.30 7.43 5.53
C ARG A 109 -14.70 6.86 6.82
N SER A 110 -13.46 6.38 6.77
CA SER A 110 -12.79 5.73 7.88
C SER A 110 -11.89 6.68 8.67
N GLY A 111 -11.79 7.96 8.27
CA GLY A 111 -10.89 8.94 8.88
C GLY A 111 -9.41 8.65 8.61
N PHE A 112 -9.09 7.86 7.59
CA PHE A 112 -7.71 7.51 7.26
C PHE A 112 -6.99 8.63 6.50
N ASP A 113 -7.73 9.65 6.05
CA ASP A 113 -7.21 10.87 5.47
C ASP A 113 -6.37 11.72 6.45
N LEU A 114 -6.48 11.43 7.75
CA LEU A 114 -5.65 12.02 8.80
C LEU A 114 -4.22 11.46 8.82
N PHE A 115 -3.96 10.32 8.17
CA PHE A 115 -2.63 9.71 8.11
C PHE A 115 -1.89 10.16 6.84
N ILE A 116 -0.82 10.93 7.01
CA ILE A 116 0.00 11.44 5.89
C ILE A 116 0.51 10.32 4.97
N ILE A 117 0.88 9.16 5.52
CA ILE A 117 1.35 8.02 4.74
C ILE A 117 0.26 7.45 3.80
N VAL A 118 -1.00 7.45 4.24
CA VAL A 118 -2.15 7.01 3.41
C VAL A 118 -2.38 8.04 2.30
N MET A 119 -2.33 9.32 2.63
CA MET A 119 -2.54 10.40 1.65
C MET A 119 -1.42 10.48 0.62
N ASN A 120 -0.16 10.24 1.01
CA ASN A 120 0.97 10.12 0.09
C ASN A 120 0.77 8.98 -0.90
N ALA A 121 0.41 7.78 -0.41
CA ALA A 121 0.11 6.63 -1.26
C ALA A 121 -1.07 6.89 -2.21
N LEU A 122 -2.07 7.65 -1.76
CA LEU A 122 -3.24 8.00 -2.56
C LEU A 122 -2.91 8.99 -3.68
N VAL A 123 -2.07 10.00 -3.40
CA VAL A 123 -1.55 10.95 -4.40
C VAL A 123 -0.76 10.19 -5.47
N ASP A 124 0.20 9.36 -5.06
CA ASP A 124 1.00 8.53 -5.97
C ASP A 124 0.12 7.64 -6.86
N MET A 125 -0.90 7.01 -6.27
CA MET A 125 -1.85 6.17 -7.02
C MET A 125 -2.61 6.94 -8.09
N TYR A 126 -3.14 8.13 -7.77
CA TYR A 126 -3.81 8.94 -8.78
C TYR A 126 -2.86 9.46 -9.86
N CYS A 127 -1.62 9.82 -9.50
CA CYS A 127 -0.58 10.22 -10.44
C CYS A 127 -0.28 9.09 -11.45
N LYS A 128 -0.03 7.88 -10.95
CA LYS A 128 0.30 6.69 -11.77
C LYS A 128 -0.89 6.21 -12.60
N CYS A 129 -2.11 6.31 -12.08
CA CYS A 129 -3.34 6.02 -12.83
C CYS A 129 -3.74 7.13 -13.83
N GLY A 130 -2.89 8.14 -14.05
CA GLY A 130 -3.12 9.17 -15.05
C GLY A 130 -4.11 10.27 -14.66
N ASN A 131 -4.59 10.30 -13.42
CA ASN A 131 -5.55 11.31 -12.96
C ASN A 131 -4.89 12.40 -12.10
N ILE A 132 -4.01 13.17 -12.74
CA ILE A 132 -3.24 14.24 -12.09
C ILE A 132 -4.11 15.32 -11.45
N ARG A 133 -5.33 15.54 -11.97
CA ARG A 133 -6.29 16.52 -11.43
C ARG A 133 -6.78 16.12 -10.04
N ILE A 134 -7.13 14.85 -9.85
CA ILE A 134 -7.53 14.35 -8.53
C ILE A 134 -6.31 14.28 -7.61
N ALA A 135 -5.16 13.82 -8.10
CA ALA A 135 -3.91 13.80 -7.32
C ALA A 135 -3.59 15.19 -6.73
N ARG A 136 -3.65 16.24 -7.57
CA ARG A 136 -3.46 17.63 -7.14
C ARG A 136 -4.45 18.04 -6.06
N ARG A 137 -5.75 17.73 -6.24
CA ARG A 137 -6.79 18.06 -5.26
C ARG A 137 -6.54 17.39 -3.92
N VAL A 138 -6.18 16.11 -3.92
CA VAL A 138 -5.83 15.36 -2.70
C VAL A 138 -4.63 16.03 -2.02
N PHE A 139 -3.56 16.30 -2.78
CA PHE A 139 -2.38 17.00 -2.28
C PHE A 139 -2.71 18.38 -1.68
N ASP A 140 -3.58 19.16 -2.33
CA ASP A 140 -4.02 20.47 -1.84
C ASP A 140 -4.80 20.41 -0.52
N GLN A 141 -5.55 19.33 -0.32
CA GLN A 141 -6.36 19.12 0.88
C GLN A 141 -5.53 18.60 2.08
N MET A 142 -4.30 18.14 1.86
CA MET A 142 -3.44 17.66 2.94
C MET A 142 -3.03 18.81 3.88
N PRO A 143 -3.36 18.74 5.20
CA PRO A 143 -3.02 19.79 6.15
C PRO A 143 -1.53 19.85 6.47
N LYS A 144 -0.84 18.71 6.34
CA LYS A 144 0.62 18.57 6.47
C LYS A 144 1.14 17.80 5.27
N ARG A 145 2.28 18.23 4.75
CA ARG A 145 2.97 17.61 3.62
C ARG A 145 4.41 17.39 4.02
N ASP A 146 4.96 16.23 3.68
CA ASP A 146 6.35 15.88 3.86
C ASP A 146 7.04 15.79 2.50
N VAL A 147 8.36 15.56 2.50
CA VAL A 147 9.15 15.42 1.25
C VAL A 147 8.47 14.45 0.28
N PHE A 148 7.98 13.31 0.76
CA PHE A 148 7.28 12.32 -0.05
C PHE A 148 6.01 12.87 -0.73
N SER A 149 5.20 13.67 -0.03
CA SER A 149 4.02 14.31 -0.63
C SER A 149 4.40 15.12 -1.87
N TRP A 150 5.46 15.93 -1.77
CA TRP A 150 5.89 16.83 -2.84
C TRP A 150 6.56 16.05 -3.97
N THR A 151 7.47 15.14 -3.64
CA THR A 151 8.16 14.29 -4.62
C THR A 151 7.15 13.49 -5.45
N ALA A 152 6.13 12.90 -4.82
CA ALA A 152 5.08 12.16 -5.53
C ALA A 152 4.29 13.04 -6.51
N MET A 153 3.93 14.27 -6.12
CA MET A 153 3.17 15.17 -6.99
C MET A 153 4.02 15.77 -8.11
N ILE A 154 5.29 16.12 -7.83
CA ILE A 154 6.26 16.63 -8.82
C ILE A 154 6.53 15.54 -9.87
N ALA A 155 6.83 14.31 -9.44
CA ALA A 155 6.99 13.16 -10.33
C ALA A 155 5.71 12.92 -11.14
N GLY A 156 4.54 13.03 -10.50
CA GLY A 156 3.23 12.97 -11.16
C GLY A 156 3.08 13.97 -12.30
N TYR A 157 3.46 15.23 -12.12
CA TYR A 157 3.46 16.22 -13.19
C TYR A 157 4.46 15.88 -14.31
N GLY A 158 5.66 15.43 -13.94
CA GLY A 158 6.67 14.97 -14.91
C GLY A 158 6.17 13.84 -15.80
N MET A 159 5.56 12.80 -15.22
CA MET A 159 4.98 11.67 -15.95
C MET A 159 3.88 12.08 -16.95
N GLN A 160 3.21 13.21 -16.69
CA GLN A 160 2.12 13.72 -17.53
C GLN A 160 2.60 14.81 -18.52
N GLY A 161 3.91 15.01 -18.66
CA GLY A 161 4.48 16.02 -19.56
C GLY A 161 4.26 17.47 -19.09
N LYS A 162 3.91 17.67 -17.82
CA LYS A 162 3.62 18.99 -17.23
C LYS A 162 4.84 19.54 -16.51
N GLY A 163 5.94 19.71 -17.24
CA GLY A 163 7.22 20.13 -16.69
C GLY A 163 7.18 21.48 -15.97
N GLU A 164 6.43 22.45 -16.53
CA GLU A 164 6.27 23.77 -15.90
C GLU A 164 5.57 23.69 -14.54
N ASP A 165 4.49 22.89 -14.43
CA ASP A 165 3.80 22.64 -13.17
C ASP A 165 4.73 21.94 -12.16
N ALA A 166 5.57 21.00 -12.63
CA ALA A 166 6.53 20.29 -11.79
C ALA A 166 7.59 21.23 -11.20
N VAL A 167 8.18 22.10 -12.03
CA VAL A 167 9.19 23.10 -11.60
C VAL A 167 8.56 24.12 -10.65
N ALA A 168 7.36 24.61 -10.97
CA ALA A 168 6.64 25.54 -10.10
C ALA A 168 6.38 24.91 -8.72
N LEU A 169 5.99 23.63 -8.68
CA LEU A 169 5.74 22.92 -7.44
C LEU A 169 7.03 22.65 -6.65
N PHE A 170 8.14 22.36 -7.33
CA PHE A 170 9.45 22.23 -6.69
C PHE A 170 9.91 23.53 -6.04
N SER A 171 9.74 24.68 -6.71
CA SER A 171 10.05 25.98 -6.09
C SER A 171 9.19 26.26 -4.86
N GLN A 172 7.90 25.88 -4.88
CA GLN A 172 7.03 25.99 -3.70
C GLN A 172 7.49 25.09 -2.54
N MET A 173 7.96 23.88 -2.84
CA MET A 173 8.53 22.97 -1.84
C MET A 173 9.72 23.62 -1.12
N GLN A 174 10.66 24.21 -1.87
CA GLN A 174 11.84 24.89 -1.32
C GLN A 174 11.45 26.08 -0.43
N VAL A 175 10.49 26.91 -0.88
CA VAL A 175 9.97 28.04 -0.09
C VAL A 175 9.31 27.59 1.20
N SER A 176 8.69 26.40 1.21
CA SER A 176 8.09 25.82 2.43
C SER A 176 9.11 25.31 3.45
N GLY A 177 10.42 25.45 3.18
CA GLY A 177 11.51 25.04 4.06
C GLY A 177 11.78 23.54 4.04
N MET A 178 11.17 22.79 3.12
CA MET A 178 11.45 21.38 2.93
C MET A 178 12.57 21.19 1.93
N GLN A 179 13.58 20.41 2.35
CA GLN A 179 14.67 20.05 1.47
C GLN A 179 14.26 18.86 0.60
N PRO A 180 14.44 18.95 -0.72
CA PRO A 180 14.36 17.79 -1.60
C PRO A 180 15.28 16.68 -1.10
N ASP A 181 14.86 15.43 -1.25
CA ASP A 181 15.74 14.29 -1.03
C ASP A 181 16.83 14.24 -2.11
N ASP A 182 18.02 13.75 -1.74
CA ASP A 182 19.13 13.51 -2.65
C ASP A 182 18.81 12.27 -3.51
N VAL A 183 18.02 12.45 -4.57
CA VAL A 183 17.81 11.41 -5.60
C VAL A 183 18.65 11.71 -6.84
#